data_AF-A0A1W9NUR4-F1
#
_entry.id   AF-A0A1W9NUR4-F1
#
_cell.length_a   1.000
_cell.length_b   1.000
_cell.length_c   1.000
_cell.angle_alpha   90.00
_cell.angle_beta   90.00
_cell.angle_gamma   90.00
#
_symmetry.space_group_name_H-M   'P 1'
#
loop_
_entity.id
_entity.type
_entity.pdbx_description
1 polymer ?
#
loop_
_entity_poly.entity_id
_entity_poly.type
_entity_poly.pdbx_seq_one_letter_code
_entity_poly.pdbx_strand_id
1 'polypeptide(L)'
;MDLTGRIRGGVLKGDLLVKGFGDPTLSDRDMDSIVGHIKAKGIRKITGNIVIDRSYFKVGTKDNSGFDRHTYSPYNAMPDAMMFNERVSTICVTPRQNSVTKQTPDGSYRVVNNLRLVNKPCRGRYSWPSFKVDKSQGTPTVLLKGPISRNCGTRKLCQVITKPYKTFYYALKDALKQNGISVNGGFRLNRIPDNAKELFTHYSGPLEKIISKTAKKSNNLYARQILLLLGAKMYGAPSTLQKGRQAVEYILKSRGALNGRKLYIDNGCGLSRTSKLTARLLAQIYDHAYSKYGQRWMNTLSIAGVDGTIRKRFRGTVVRKRAWMKTGTLRKGRFYTVVILVNTKQGNWRASQLQNNIIKWLVNYKGRGVAVKPSYRPDHSARNSVVERKSVKPGPSAASYYIQAGSFTHAPTEAYLSQMGSLGFSYRVENDGSYKVLIGPYSTERSARDALKRVRSSLNREAFLTQNSSREKRETLLY
;
A
#
# COMPACT_ATOMS: atom_id res chain seq x y z
N MET A 1 6.12 0.15 17.39
CA MET A 1 6.55 1.18 18.42
C MET A 1 7.58 0.58 19.38
N ASP A 2 8.56 1.45 19.73
CA ASP A 2 9.68 1.02 20.60
C ASP A 2 9.93 2.08 21.67
N LEU A 3 10.82 1.65 22.53
CA LEU A 3 11.15 2.60 23.61
C LEU A 3 12.67 2.69 23.75
N THR A 4 13.04 3.93 24.12
CA THR A 4 14.40 4.01 24.72
C THR A 4 14.29 4.20 26.24
N GLY A 5 15.20 3.53 26.95
CA GLY A 5 15.22 3.78 28.41
C GLY A 5 14.36 2.78 29.17
N ARG A 6 14.20 3.02 30.53
CA ARG A 6 13.50 2.03 31.37
C ARG A 6 12.20 2.65 31.92
N ILE A 7 11.26 1.69 32.17
CA ILE A 7 10.00 2.12 32.82
C ILE A 7 10.11 1.83 34.32
N ARG A 8 10.00 2.94 35.15
CA ARG A 8 9.98 2.77 36.61
C ARG A 8 8.83 3.57 37.23
N GLY A 9 8.03 2.73 38.01
CA GLY A 9 6.90 3.40 38.72
C GLY A 9 5.95 4.11 37.74
N GLY A 10 5.85 3.57 36.42
CA GLY A 10 4.87 4.16 35.47
C GLY A 10 5.49 5.31 34.67
N VAL A 11 6.81 5.61 34.87
CA VAL A 11 7.47 6.71 34.13
C VAL A 11 8.50 6.11 33.17
N LEU A 12 8.26 6.45 31.91
CA LEU A 12 9.28 6.07 30.92
C LEU A 12 10.37 7.16 30.87
N LYS A 13 11.61 6.84 31.42
CA LYS A 13 12.76 7.77 31.28
C LYS A 13 13.48 7.55 29.94
N GLY A 14 12.88 8.02 28.91
CA GLY A 14 13.38 7.87 27.52
C GLY A 14 12.32 8.31 26.51
N ASP A 15 12.63 7.84 25.25
CA ASP A 15 11.74 8.30 24.16
C ASP A 15 10.76 7.19 23.77
N LEU A 16 9.58 7.67 23.36
CA LEU A 16 8.67 6.77 22.62
C LEU A 16 8.97 6.84 21.11
N LEU A 17 9.28 5.69 20.56
CA LEU A 17 9.73 5.66 19.15
C LEU A 17 8.65 4.99 18.28
N VAL A 18 8.37 5.66 17.08
CA VAL A 18 7.33 5.13 16.17
C VAL A 18 7.97 4.98 14.78
N LYS A 19 7.94 3.74 14.35
CA LYS A 19 8.45 3.55 12.97
C LYS A 19 7.28 3.23 12.03
N GLY A 20 7.23 4.02 10.93
CA GLY A 20 6.23 3.73 9.88
C GLY A 20 6.77 2.78 8.82
N PHE A 21 5.86 1.83 8.49
CA PHE A 21 6.33 0.87 7.46
C PHE A 21 5.44 0.96 6.22
N GLY A 22 4.56 2.10 6.21
CA GLY A 22 3.88 2.36 4.91
C GLY A 22 2.43 1.93 4.96
N ASP A 23 1.89 1.66 6.20
CA ASP A 23 0.45 1.34 6.29
C ASP A 23 -0.39 2.57 5.93
N PRO A 24 -1.18 2.50 4.82
CA PRO A 24 -1.94 3.69 4.37
C PRO A 24 -3.29 3.80 5.09
N THR A 25 -3.56 2.87 6.04
CA THR A 25 -4.94 2.84 6.58
C THR A 25 -4.93 3.36 8.01
N LEU A 26 -3.69 3.67 8.52
CA LEU A 26 -3.64 4.15 9.91
C LEU A 26 -4.39 5.49 10.02
N SER A 27 -5.32 5.55 11.17
CA SER A 27 -6.14 6.79 11.27
C SER A 27 -6.49 7.05 12.73
N ASP A 28 -7.37 8.07 12.86
CA ASP A 28 -7.81 8.44 14.21
C ASP A 28 -8.52 7.27 14.90
N ARG A 29 -9.03 6.39 14.15
CA ARG A 29 -9.79 5.26 14.75
C ARG A 29 -8.87 4.30 15.49
N ASP A 30 -7.57 4.45 15.23
CA ASP A 30 -6.64 3.46 15.82
C ASP A 30 -6.02 4.02 17.11
N MET A 31 -6.36 5.31 17.47
CA MET A 31 -5.62 5.96 18.57
C MET A 31 -5.96 5.30 19.91
N ASP A 32 -7.19 4.91 20.03
CA ASP A 32 -7.53 4.28 21.34
C ASP A 32 -6.77 2.98 21.55
N SER A 33 -6.75 2.18 20.51
CA SER A 33 -6.01 0.92 20.65
C SER A 33 -4.51 1.17 20.87
N ILE A 34 -3.96 2.12 20.11
CA ILE A 34 -2.51 2.39 20.25
C ILE A 34 -2.23 2.87 21.68
N VAL A 35 -3.02 3.81 22.19
CA VAL A 35 -2.78 4.30 23.56
C VAL A 35 -3.04 3.18 24.58
N GLY A 36 -4.03 2.33 24.27
CA GLY A 36 -4.29 1.17 25.16
C GLY A 36 -3.05 0.29 25.33
N HIS A 37 -2.31 0.04 24.23
CA HIS A 37 -1.09 -0.80 24.32
C HIS A 37 -0.01 -0.10 25.15
N ILE A 38 0.03 1.23 25.01
CA ILE A 38 1.04 1.95 25.81
C ILE A 38 0.67 1.90 27.30
N LYS A 39 -0.55 2.06 27.59
CA LYS A 39 -1.00 1.98 29.00
C LYS A 39 -0.79 0.59 29.58
N ALA A 40 -1.01 -0.38 28.77
CA ALA A 40 -0.88 -1.77 29.27
C ALA A 40 0.55 -2.06 29.72
N LYS A 41 1.46 -1.21 29.27
CA LYS A 41 2.85 -1.39 29.72
C LYS A 41 3.12 -0.62 31.02
N GLY A 42 2.01 0.03 31.55
CA GLY A 42 2.10 0.68 32.88
C GLY A 42 2.64 2.11 32.74
N ILE A 43 2.72 2.59 31.50
CA ILE A 43 3.33 3.92 31.31
C ILE A 43 2.28 5.00 31.63
N ARG A 44 2.68 5.95 32.44
CA ARG A 44 1.77 7.06 32.83
C ARG A 44 2.43 8.40 32.49
N LYS A 45 3.72 8.30 32.34
CA LYS A 45 4.47 9.52 32.00
C LYS A 45 5.68 9.16 31.12
N ILE A 46 5.88 10.06 30.09
CA ILE A 46 7.05 9.91 29.21
C ILE A 46 7.91 11.17 29.35
N THR A 47 9.20 10.97 29.81
CA THR A 47 10.02 12.17 30.10
C THR A 47 10.75 12.61 28.82
N GLY A 48 10.77 11.70 27.83
CA GLY A 48 11.52 12.05 26.60
C GLY A 48 10.58 12.48 25.48
N ASN A 49 11.15 12.30 24.19
CA ASN A 49 10.41 12.76 22.99
C ASN A 49 9.57 11.64 22.37
N ILE A 50 8.61 12.03 21.58
CA ILE A 50 8.05 11.10 20.57
C ILE A 50 8.84 11.23 19.26
N VAL A 51 9.52 10.12 18.95
CA VAL A 51 10.40 10.12 17.76
C VAL A 51 9.75 9.28 16.64
N ILE A 52 9.63 9.88 15.44
CA ILE A 52 9.02 9.15 14.32
C ILE A 52 10.11 8.82 13.30
N ASP A 53 10.17 7.52 12.99
CA ASP A 53 11.13 7.00 11.98
C ASP A 53 10.38 6.67 10.68
N ARG A 54 10.83 7.42 9.63
CA ARG A 54 10.14 7.20 8.33
C ARG A 54 11.11 6.59 7.31
N SER A 55 12.09 6.06 7.78
CA SER A 55 13.21 5.66 6.90
C SER A 55 12.88 4.41 6.09
N TYR A 56 11.60 3.86 6.27
CA TYR A 56 11.25 2.67 5.46
C TYR A 56 11.06 3.05 3.98
N PHE A 57 10.59 4.28 3.76
CA PHE A 57 10.50 4.81 2.40
C PHE A 57 11.40 6.03 2.27
N LYS A 58 12.09 6.09 1.13
CA LYS A 58 12.78 7.35 0.79
C LYS A 58 11.93 8.15 -0.22
N VAL A 59 11.07 9.12 0.36
CA VAL A 59 10.12 9.84 -0.53
C VAL A 59 10.51 11.32 -0.53
N GLY A 60 10.28 11.99 -1.68
CA GLY A 60 10.65 13.42 -1.83
C GLY A 60 9.94 14.30 -0.80
N THR A 61 10.18 15.68 -0.94
CA THR A 61 9.62 16.63 0.05
C THR A 61 8.35 17.29 -0.50
N LYS A 62 8.04 16.86 -1.68
CA LYS A 62 6.82 17.48 -2.24
C LYS A 62 5.56 17.02 -1.49
N ASP A 63 4.60 18.02 -1.39
CA ASP A 63 3.36 17.71 -0.62
C ASP A 63 2.26 17.19 -1.54
N ASN A 64 2.52 17.52 -2.86
CA ASN A 64 1.50 17.04 -3.82
C ASN A 64 2.16 16.58 -5.12
N SER A 65 1.27 15.87 -5.87
CA SER A 65 1.81 15.20 -7.08
C SER A 65 2.07 16.22 -8.19
N GLY A 66 1.40 17.50 -8.12
CA GLY A 66 1.63 18.56 -9.14
C GLY A 66 1.01 18.19 -10.48
N PHE A 67 -0.01 17.35 -10.39
CA PHE A 67 -0.59 16.84 -11.65
C PHE A 67 -1.51 17.90 -12.26
N ASP A 68 -2.18 18.63 -11.33
CA ASP A 68 -3.09 19.69 -11.83
C ASP A 68 -3.04 20.89 -10.88
N ARG A 69 -3.93 21.90 -11.17
CA ARG A 69 -3.85 23.15 -10.38
C ARG A 69 -4.51 22.99 -9.01
N HIS A 70 -5.10 21.69 -8.79
CA HIS A 70 -5.73 21.47 -7.47
C HIS A 70 -4.76 20.80 -6.49
N THR A 71 -3.83 21.47 -6.06
CA THR A 71 -2.66 20.98 -5.32
C THR A 71 -3.08 20.44 -3.94
N TYR A 72 -4.22 20.83 -3.40
CA TYR A 72 -4.53 20.41 -2.01
C TYR A 72 -5.64 19.36 -2.00
N SER A 73 -6.06 19.03 -3.22
CA SER A 73 -7.05 17.94 -3.26
C SER A 73 -6.45 16.61 -2.77
N PRO A 74 -7.22 15.83 -2.05
CA PRO A 74 -6.75 14.57 -1.43
C PRO A 74 -6.21 13.59 -2.49
N TYR A 75 -6.78 13.64 -3.71
CA TYR A 75 -6.29 12.65 -4.71
C TYR A 75 -4.86 12.98 -5.15
N ASN A 76 -4.33 14.14 -4.71
CA ASN A 76 -2.93 14.49 -5.03
C ASN A 76 -1.99 14.20 -3.85
N ALA A 77 -2.53 13.53 -2.87
CA ALA A 77 -1.68 13.26 -1.70
C ALA A 77 -0.48 12.38 -2.07
N MET A 78 0.73 12.74 -1.48
CA MET A 78 1.98 11.97 -1.73
C MET A 78 2.19 10.92 -0.64
N PRO A 79 2.82 9.73 -0.99
CA PRO A 79 3.01 8.64 -0.03
C PRO A 79 4.09 8.96 1.01
N ASP A 80 3.97 8.35 2.16
CA ASP A 80 4.97 8.42 3.23
C ASP A 80 4.95 7.12 4.05
N ALA A 81 6.19 6.83 4.65
CA ALA A 81 6.25 5.57 5.44
C ALA A 81 5.37 5.68 6.68
N MET A 82 5.25 6.95 7.19
CA MET A 82 4.30 7.17 8.32
C MET A 82 3.04 7.89 7.84
N MET A 83 2.15 7.04 7.24
CA MET A 83 0.87 7.63 6.74
C MET A 83 -0.15 7.70 7.87
N PHE A 84 -0.93 8.78 7.88
CA PHE A 84 -2.00 8.91 8.88
C PHE A 84 -3.16 9.69 8.27
N ASN A 85 -4.37 9.07 8.43
CA ASN A 85 -5.60 9.64 7.85
C ASN A 85 -5.44 9.96 6.36
N GLU A 86 -4.66 9.12 5.71
CA GLU A 86 -4.46 9.21 4.25
C GLU A 86 -3.91 10.59 3.85
N ARG A 87 -3.35 11.31 4.82
CA ARG A 87 -2.72 12.63 4.68
C ARG A 87 -3.76 13.74 4.49
N VAL A 88 -4.96 13.39 4.89
CA VAL A 88 -6.04 14.39 4.68
C VAL A 88 -6.28 15.09 6.03
N SER A 89 -6.16 16.50 5.89
CA SER A 89 -6.64 17.34 7.01
C SER A 89 -8.09 17.79 6.80
N THR A 90 -8.87 17.59 7.90
CA THR A 90 -10.30 17.93 7.76
C THR A 90 -10.64 19.10 8.68
N ILE A 91 -11.05 20.23 7.98
CA ILE A 91 -11.54 21.41 8.73
C ILE A 91 -13.07 21.47 8.64
N CYS A 92 -13.67 21.59 9.83
CA CYS A 92 -15.15 21.60 9.88
C CYS A 92 -15.62 23.04 10.11
N VAL A 93 -16.45 23.49 9.12
CA VAL A 93 -17.04 24.84 9.24
C VAL A 93 -18.54 24.70 9.54
N THR A 94 -18.88 25.32 10.74
CA THR A 94 -20.31 25.30 11.14
C THR A 94 -20.82 26.75 11.15
N PRO A 95 -21.46 27.10 9.97
CA PRO A 95 -21.81 28.52 9.76
C PRO A 95 -22.79 29.02 10.83
N ARG A 96 -23.78 28.21 11.21
CA ARG A 96 -24.80 28.68 12.16
C ARG A 96 -24.17 29.06 13.51
N GLN A 97 -23.03 28.44 13.81
CA GLN A 97 -22.37 28.71 15.10
C GLN A 97 -21.15 29.59 14.90
N ASN A 98 -21.03 30.00 13.69
CA ASN A 98 -19.78 30.71 13.34
C ASN A 98 -18.55 30.05 13.97
N SER A 99 -18.46 28.72 13.72
CA SER A 99 -17.38 27.95 14.38
C SER A 99 -16.59 27.18 13.31
N VAL A 100 -15.21 27.21 13.55
CA VAL A 100 -14.30 26.41 12.71
C VAL A 100 -13.42 25.54 13.62
N THR A 101 -13.49 24.25 13.28
CA THR A 101 -12.70 23.33 14.12
C THR A 101 -11.96 22.32 13.22
N LYS A 102 -10.95 21.70 13.88
CA LYS A 102 -10.25 20.61 13.17
C LYS A 102 -10.77 19.25 13.67
N GLN A 103 -11.02 18.40 12.62
CA GLN A 103 -11.49 17.05 13.06
C GLN A 103 -10.41 16.36 13.90
N THR A 104 -9.13 16.52 13.54
CA THR A 104 -8.00 15.98 14.33
C THR A 104 -7.18 17.15 14.90
N PRO A 105 -6.99 17.03 16.30
CA PRO A 105 -6.18 18.11 16.87
C PRO A 105 -4.74 18.12 16.30
N ASP A 106 -4.52 19.05 15.39
CA ASP A 106 -3.24 19.04 14.65
C ASP A 106 -2.59 20.43 14.75
N GLY A 107 -1.48 20.39 15.55
CA GLY A 107 -0.79 21.69 15.77
C GLY A 107 0.20 22.00 14.65
N SER A 108 0.17 21.27 13.61
CA SER A 108 1.18 21.50 12.56
C SER A 108 0.66 22.51 11.54
N TYR A 109 -0.56 22.99 11.70
CA TYR A 109 -1.05 24.11 10.88
C TYR A 109 -2.13 24.86 11.68
N ARG A 110 -2.29 26.12 11.21
CA ARG A 110 -3.31 26.97 11.86
C ARG A 110 -4.45 27.28 10.88
N VAL A 111 -5.62 27.57 11.58
CA VAL A 111 -6.76 27.96 10.72
C VAL A 111 -7.23 29.35 11.17
N VAL A 112 -7.26 30.23 10.18
CA VAL A 112 -7.81 31.57 10.46
C VAL A 112 -9.17 31.72 9.77
N ASN A 113 -10.15 32.06 10.64
CA ASN A 113 -11.52 32.15 10.11
C ASN A 113 -11.87 33.61 9.78
N ASN A 114 -11.95 33.95 8.45
CA ASN A 114 -12.37 35.29 7.99
C ASN A 114 -13.67 35.23 7.18
N LEU A 115 -14.43 34.30 7.57
CA LEU A 115 -15.66 34.10 6.78
C LEU A 115 -16.68 35.18 7.13
N ARG A 116 -17.41 35.59 6.10
CA ARG A 116 -18.54 36.51 6.33
C ARG A 116 -19.88 35.75 6.24
N LEU A 117 -20.59 35.77 7.40
CA LEU A 117 -21.86 35.01 7.40
C LEU A 117 -22.96 35.84 6.74
N VAL A 118 -23.77 35.10 5.91
CA VAL A 118 -24.86 35.82 5.21
C VAL A 118 -26.14 35.00 5.33
N ASN A 119 -27.23 35.68 5.20
CA ASN A 119 -28.53 34.98 5.26
C ASN A 119 -29.07 34.73 3.86
N LYS A 120 -28.45 33.85 3.14
CA LYS A 120 -28.87 33.41 1.79
C LYS A 120 -29.01 31.89 1.76
N PRO A 121 -29.79 31.46 0.66
CA PRO A 121 -29.88 30.00 0.55
C PRO A 121 -28.49 29.36 0.36
N CYS A 122 -28.36 28.09 0.98
CA CYS A 122 -27.05 27.39 0.89
C CYS A 122 -26.85 26.82 -0.51
N ARG A 123 -26.48 27.76 -1.43
CA ARG A 123 -26.25 27.31 -2.82
C ARG A 123 -25.20 28.22 -3.47
N GLY A 124 -24.57 27.62 -4.52
CA GLY A 124 -23.59 28.42 -5.30
C GLY A 124 -22.44 28.94 -4.43
N ARG A 125 -22.14 30.23 -4.55
CA ARG A 125 -20.94 30.79 -3.91
C ARG A 125 -21.10 30.90 -2.39
N TYR A 126 -22.42 30.63 -1.84
CA TYR A 126 -22.66 30.73 -0.38
C TYR A 126 -22.54 29.35 0.28
N SER A 127 -22.22 28.26 -0.58
CA SER A 127 -22.32 26.89 -0.03
C SER A 127 -20.97 26.43 0.52
N TRP A 128 -19.89 27.09 0.02
CA TRP A 128 -18.58 26.62 0.49
C TRP A 128 -17.66 27.82 0.71
N PRO A 129 -16.84 27.70 1.72
CA PRO A 129 -15.85 28.78 1.92
C PRO A 129 -14.73 28.71 0.88
N SER A 130 -14.19 29.98 0.67
CA SER A 130 -12.90 29.97 -0.06
C SER A 130 -11.75 29.53 0.86
N PHE A 131 -10.78 28.88 0.15
CA PHE A 131 -9.70 28.22 0.92
C PHE A 131 -8.35 28.58 0.29
N LYS A 132 -7.43 29.10 1.24
CA LYS A 132 -6.05 29.37 0.79
C LYS A 132 -5.05 28.92 1.87
N VAL A 133 -3.99 28.37 1.33
CA VAL A 133 -2.95 27.93 2.30
C VAL A 133 -1.71 28.83 2.13
N ASP A 134 -1.35 29.50 3.24
CA ASP A 134 -0.11 30.31 3.29
C ASP A 134 1.01 29.54 4.00
N LYS A 135 2.09 29.41 3.20
CA LYS A 135 3.21 28.64 3.81
C LYS A 135 4.42 29.55 4.02
N SER A 136 4.17 30.85 3.87
CA SER A 136 5.29 31.80 3.97
C SER A 136 5.89 31.82 5.37
N GLN A 137 5.12 31.34 6.28
CA GLN A 137 5.61 31.30 7.69
C GLN A 137 5.85 29.85 8.12
N GLY A 138 7.02 29.45 8.76
CA GLY A 138 7.36 28.10 9.27
C GLY A 138 6.13 27.18 9.35
N THR A 139 4.98 27.51 10.14
CA THR A 139 3.76 26.67 10.26
C THR A 139 2.69 27.17 9.28
N PRO A 140 2.23 26.24 8.40
CA PRO A 140 1.23 26.67 7.40
C PRO A 140 -0.06 27.19 8.07
N THR A 141 -0.55 28.27 7.42
CA THR A 141 -1.84 28.82 7.90
C THR A 141 -2.91 28.68 6.81
N VAL A 142 -4.05 28.10 7.27
CA VAL A 142 -5.19 27.98 6.34
C VAL A 142 -6.11 29.18 6.56
N LEU A 143 -6.30 29.95 5.41
CA LEU A 143 -7.19 31.12 5.49
C LEU A 143 -8.54 30.83 4.83
N LEU A 144 -9.55 30.89 5.69
CA LEU A 144 -10.91 30.74 5.13
C LEU A 144 -11.53 32.12 4.92
N LYS A 145 -12.05 32.38 3.57
CA LYS A 145 -12.64 33.70 3.27
C LYS A 145 -13.93 33.53 2.46
N GLY A 146 -14.58 34.68 2.37
CA GLY A 146 -15.76 34.72 1.48
C GLY A 146 -17.07 34.56 2.27
N PRO A 147 -18.21 34.82 1.48
CA PRO A 147 -19.50 34.69 2.16
C PRO A 147 -19.92 33.22 2.34
N ILE A 148 -20.46 32.94 3.58
CA ILE A 148 -21.03 31.59 3.79
C ILE A 148 -22.40 31.74 4.47
N SER A 149 -23.36 31.00 3.87
CA SER A 149 -24.76 31.15 4.35
C SER A 149 -24.93 30.49 5.73
N ARG A 150 -25.70 31.12 6.59
CA ARG A 150 -26.03 30.53 7.91
C ARG A 150 -26.95 29.32 7.75
N ASN A 151 -27.57 29.23 6.58
CA ASN A 151 -28.53 28.13 6.37
C ASN A 151 -27.83 26.84 5.95
N CYS A 152 -26.44 26.96 5.80
CA CYS A 152 -25.73 25.70 5.46
C CYS A 152 -25.51 24.85 6.71
N GLY A 153 -25.62 23.47 6.57
CA GLY A 153 -25.10 22.60 7.65
C GLY A 153 -23.58 22.65 7.75
N THR A 154 -23.09 21.69 8.60
CA THR A 154 -21.63 21.63 8.75
C THR A 154 -20.96 21.24 7.43
N ARG A 155 -19.86 22.08 7.15
CA ARG A 155 -19.07 21.77 5.94
C ARG A 155 -17.70 21.20 6.32
N LYS A 156 -17.46 20.07 5.67
CA LYS A 156 -16.13 19.47 5.94
C LYS A 156 -15.20 19.72 4.75
N LEU A 157 -14.24 20.50 5.07
CA LEU A 157 -13.20 20.73 4.05
C LEU A 157 -12.03 19.73 4.22
N CYS A 158 -11.85 18.93 3.24
CA CYS A 158 -10.77 17.93 3.27
C CYS A 158 -9.65 18.33 2.30
N GLN A 159 -8.46 18.59 2.98
CA GLN A 159 -7.36 19.08 2.12
C GLN A 159 -6.02 18.48 2.59
N VAL A 160 -5.03 18.41 1.61
CA VAL A 160 -3.67 17.99 1.95
C VAL A 160 -2.88 19.23 2.37
N ILE A 161 -2.76 19.47 3.70
CA ILE A 161 -2.22 20.76 4.21
C ILE A 161 -0.84 20.52 4.81
N THR A 162 -0.71 19.41 5.54
CA THR A 162 0.54 19.19 6.30
C THR A 162 1.01 17.75 6.06
N LYS A 163 2.22 17.50 6.69
CA LYS A 163 2.75 16.12 6.56
C LYS A 163 2.02 15.14 7.48
N PRO A 164 1.75 13.92 6.97
CA PRO A 164 0.92 12.97 7.73
C PRO A 164 1.59 12.56 9.06
N TYR A 165 2.96 12.51 9.14
CA TYR A 165 3.60 12.07 10.40
C TYR A 165 3.49 13.18 11.46
N LYS A 166 3.39 14.41 11.01
CA LYS A 166 3.15 15.47 12.02
C LYS A 166 1.72 15.37 12.58
N THR A 167 0.77 15.12 11.61
CA THR A 167 -0.60 14.93 12.12
C THR A 167 -0.67 13.75 13.09
N PHE A 168 0.00 12.67 12.76
CA PHE A 168 -0.01 11.51 13.67
C PHE A 168 0.57 11.92 15.03
N TYR A 169 1.71 12.66 15.03
CA TYR A 169 2.32 13.08 16.31
C TYR A 169 1.31 13.82 17.18
N TYR A 170 0.67 14.84 16.60
CA TYR A 170 -0.24 15.64 17.44
C TYR A 170 -1.46 14.81 17.87
N ALA A 171 -1.89 13.93 16.97
CA ALA A 171 -3.02 13.06 17.38
C ALA A 171 -2.61 12.13 18.52
N LEU A 172 -1.43 11.58 18.41
CA LEU A 172 -0.98 10.65 19.46
C LEU A 172 -0.78 11.42 20.78
N LYS A 173 -0.12 12.56 20.65
CA LYS A 173 0.10 13.36 21.87
C LYS A 173 -1.23 13.72 22.53
N ASP A 174 -2.14 14.16 21.74
CA ASP A 174 -3.46 14.49 22.31
C ASP A 174 -4.13 13.25 22.92
N ALA A 175 -4.10 12.16 22.20
CA ALA A 175 -4.73 10.93 22.74
C ALA A 175 -4.06 10.48 24.04
N LEU A 176 -2.76 10.58 24.14
CA LEU A 176 -2.08 10.23 25.41
C LEU A 176 -2.52 11.16 26.53
N LYS A 177 -2.57 12.42 26.19
CA LYS A 177 -3.01 13.39 27.22
C LYS A 177 -4.43 13.08 27.70
N GLN A 178 -5.33 12.80 26.83
CA GLN A 178 -6.74 12.52 27.22
C GLN A 178 -6.83 11.25 28.07
N ASN A 179 -5.74 10.49 27.99
CA ASN A 179 -5.79 9.24 28.80
C ASN A 179 -4.83 9.34 29.99
N GLY A 180 -4.51 10.59 30.34
CA GLY A 180 -3.77 10.83 31.60
C GLY A 180 -2.28 10.53 31.48
N ILE A 181 -1.74 10.31 30.28
CA ILE A 181 -0.29 10.05 30.11
C ILE A 181 0.38 11.37 29.66
N SER A 182 1.27 11.86 30.49
CA SER A 182 1.92 13.14 30.14
C SER A 182 3.23 12.89 29.37
N VAL A 183 3.44 13.79 28.36
CA VAL A 183 4.70 13.73 27.59
C VAL A 183 5.44 15.06 27.77
N ASN A 184 6.72 15.01 28.26
CA ASN A 184 7.46 16.25 28.53
C ASN A 184 8.33 16.66 27.33
N GLY A 185 8.58 15.68 26.50
CA GLY A 185 9.44 16.02 25.35
C GLY A 185 8.60 16.49 24.16
N GLY A 186 9.32 16.65 22.97
CA GLY A 186 8.62 17.15 21.76
C GLY A 186 8.72 16.14 20.60
N PHE A 187 8.47 16.64 19.51
CA PHE A 187 8.48 15.85 18.25
C PHE A 187 9.91 15.82 17.70
N ARG A 188 10.33 14.56 17.24
CA ARG A 188 11.62 14.43 16.54
C ARG A 188 11.48 13.43 15.40
N LEU A 189 12.27 13.76 14.34
CA LEU A 189 12.39 12.78 13.24
C LEU A 189 13.79 12.14 13.27
N ASN A 190 13.76 10.87 13.45
CA ASN A 190 15.06 10.18 13.54
C ASN A 190 14.86 8.67 13.35
N ARG A 191 15.99 8.03 12.94
CA ARG A 191 15.93 6.55 12.88
C ARG A 191 15.92 5.94 14.29
N ILE A 192 15.17 4.85 14.24
CA ILE A 192 15.12 4.18 15.55
C ILE A 192 16.44 3.46 15.79
N PRO A 193 17.04 3.68 16.99
CA PRO A 193 18.34 3.06 17.27
C PRO A 193 18.23 1.53 17.42
N ASP A 194 19.36 0.88 17.20
CA ASP A 194 19.37 -0.61 17.21
C ASP A 194 19.06 -1.16 18.61
N ASN A 195 19.30 -0.38 19.61
CA ASN A 195 19.08 -0.93 20.97
C ASN A 195 17.68 -0.61 21.49
N ALA A 196 16.81 -0.10 20.58
CA ALA A 196 15.43 0.19 21.02
C ALA A 196 14.68 -1.10 21.39
N LYS A 197 13.91 -0.96 22.45
CA LYS A 197 13.10 -2.12 22.89
C LYS A 197 11.68 -2.05 22.31
N GLU A 198 11.30 -3.20 21.79
CA GLU A 198 9.97 -3.20 21.16
C GLU A 198 8.86 -3.11 22.23
N LEU A 199 7.97 -2.17 21.99
CA LEU A 199 6.76 -2.07 22.84
C LEU A 199 5.61 -2.86 22.21
N PHE A 200 5.25 -2.57 21.01
CA PHE A 200 4.23 -3.36 20.29
C PHE A 200 4.27 -2.98 18.82
N THR A 201 3.54 -3.87 18.09
CA THR A 201 3.40 -3.60 16.64
C THR A 201 1.91 -3.49 16.28
N HIS A 202 1.70 -2.39 15.53
CA HIS A 202 0.32 -2.23 15.01
C HIS A 202 0.27 -2.62 13.53
N TYR A 203 -0.74 -3.56 13.27
CA TYR A 203 -0.78 -4.04 11.88
C TYR A 203 -2.00 -3.43 11.16
N SER A 204 -1.84 -3.09 9.93
CA SER A 204 -3.02 -2.78 9.09
C SER A 204 -3.91 -4.01 8.90
N GLY A 205 -5.05 -3.69 8.27
CA GLY A 205 -5.81 -4.88 7.81
C GLY A 205 -5.03 -5.69 6.76
N PRO A 206 -5.56 -6.79 6.38
CA PRO A 206 -4.86 -7.62 5.40
C PRO A 206 -4.68 -6.89 4.06
N LEU A 207 -3.63 -7.25 3.37
CA LEU A 207 -3.28 -6.61 2.08
C LEU A 207 -4.45 -6.70 1.09
N GLU A 208 -5.17 -7.77 1.15
CA GLU A 208 -6.29 -7.93 0.20
C GLU A 208 -7.33 -6.81 0.40
N LYS A 209 -7.60 -6.50 1.65
CA LYS A 209 -8.57 -5.38 1.88
C LYS A 209 -8.01 -4.05 1.37
N ILE A 210 -6.75 -3.87 1.54
CA ILE A 210 -6.14 -2.62 1.05
C ILE A 210 -6.16 -2.59 -0.49
N ILE A 211 -5.88 -3.74 -1.10
CA ILE A 211 -5.95 -3.80 -2.57
C ILE A 211 -7.40 -3.56 -3.04
N SER A 212 -8.31 -4.15 -2.27
CA SER A 212 -9.72 -3.96 -2.65
C SER A 212 -10.11 -2.47 -2.58
N LYS A 213 -9.75 -1.83 -1.51
CA LYS A 213 -10.06 -0.39 -1.40
C LYS A 213 -9.36 0.40 -2.52
N THR A 214 -8.12 0.05 -2.73
CA THR A 214 -7.40 0.76 -3.81
C THR A 214 -8.16 0.66 -5.14
N ALA A 215 -8.61 -0.54 -5.43
CA ALA A 215 -9.22 -0.76 -6.76
C ALA A 215 -10.65 -0.19 -6.79
N LYS A 216 -11.40 -0.37 -5.69
CA LYS A 216 -12.84 -0.02 -5.74
C LYS A 216 -13.01 1.50 -5.62
N LYS A 217 -12.03 2.11 -4.89
CA LYS A 217 -12.21 3.57 -4.71
C LYS A 217 -11.23 4.32 -5.62
N SER A 218 -10.45 3.48 -6.33
CA SER A 218 -9.38 4.08 -7.18
C SER A 218 -8.55 5.09 -6.40
N ASN A 219 -8.10 4.54 -5.34
CA ASN A 219 -7.36 5.42 -4.41
C ASN A 219 -5.88 5.54 -4.82
N ASN A 220 -5.44 6.73 -5.24
CA ASN A 220 -4.08 6.95 -5.78
C ASN A 220 -3.01 6.79 -4.69
N LEU A 221 -3.36 7.31 -3.56
CA LEU A 221 -2.36 7.22 -2.46
C LEU A 221 -2.06 5.76 -2.11
N TYR A 222 -3.11 4.95 -2.05
CA TYR A 222 -2.85 3.53 -1.70
C TYR A 222 -1.99 2.86 -2.78
N ALA A 223 -2.33 3.17 -4.03
CA ALA A 223 -1.53 2.55 -5.12
C ALA A 223 -0.05 2.93 -5.02
N ARG A 224 0.21 4.14 -4.70
CA ARG A 224 1.62 4.57 -4.58
C ARG A 224 2.30 3.91 -3.38
N GLN A 225 1.51 3.74 -2.29
CA GLN A 225 2.08 3.08 -1.10
C GLN A 225 2.43 1.62 -1.39
N ILE A 226 1.53 0.97 -2.15
CA ILE A 226 1.75 -0.46 -2.43
C ILE A 226 2.97 -0.61 -3.34
N LEU A 227 3.10 0.37 -4.27
CA LEU A 227 4.29 0.30 -5.15
C LEU A 227 5.59 0.42 -4.32
N LEU A 228 5.63 1.32 -3.39
CA LEU A 228 6.85 1.47 -2.57
C LEU A 228 7.05 0.24 -1.66
N LEU A 229 5.90 -0.21 -1.15
CA LEU A 229 6.04 -1.42 -0.32
C LEU A 229 6.65 -2.58 -1.11
N LEU A 230 6.24 -2.69 -2.35
CA LEU A 230 6.81 -3.77 -3.19
C LEU A 230 8.33 -3.57 -3.35
N GLY A 231 8.72 -2.36 -3.56
CA GLY A 231 10.17 -2.10 -3.66
C GLY A 231 10.92 -2.50 -2.39
N ALA A 232 10.39 -2.09 -1.29
CA ALA A 232 11.08 -2.44 -0.03
C ALA A 232 11.12 -3.96 0.18
N LYS A 233 10.01 -4.66 -0.21
CA LYS A 233 9.97 -6.12 0.06
C LYS A 233 10.91 -6.87 -0.89
N MET A 234 11.12 -6.33 -2.05
CA MET A 234 11.92 -7.11 -3.03
C MET A 234 13.38 -6.66 -3.00
N TYR A 235 13.56 -5.36 -2.65
CA TYR A 235 14.96 -4.90 -2.81
C TYR A 235 15.45 -4.27 -1.51
N GLY A 236 14.65 -4.35 -0.42
CA GLY A 236 15.10 -3.84 0.91
C GLY A 236 14.78 -2.35 1.07
N ALA A 237 14.76 -1.82 2.34
CA ALA A 237 14.54 -0.39 2.70
C ALA A 237 15.87 0.39 2.62
N PRO A 238 15.81 1.64 2.46
CA PRO A 238 14.58 2.37 2.16
C PRO A 238 14.12 2.13 0.71
N SER A 239 12.74 2.00 0.56
CA SER A 239 12.22 1.83 -0.81
C SER A 239 12.12 3.20 -1.51
N THR A 240 12.43 3.16 -2.83
CA THR A 240 12.22 4.33 -3.72
C THR A 240 11.25 3.96 -4.85
N LEU A 241 10.80 5.03 -5.55
CA LEU A 241 9.93 4.74 -6.71
C LEU A 241 10.63 3.83 -7.71
N GLN A 242 11.91 4.09 -7.88
CA GLN A 242 12.66 3.23 -8.82
C GLN A 242 12.63 1.77 -8.38
N LYS A 243 12.80 1.53 -7.08
CA LYS A 243 12.76 0.11 -6.61
C LYS A 243 11.36 -0.49 -6.81
N GLY A 244 10.36 0.37 -6.52
CA GLY A 244 8.99 -0.13 -6.76
C GLY A 244 8.77 -0.49 -8.24
N ARG A 245 9.25 0.32 -9.17
CA ARG A 245 9.07 0.03 -10.61
C ARG A 245 9.84 -1.22 -11.01
N GLN A 246 11.04 -1.30 -10.50
CA GLN A 246 11.84 -2.49 -10.82
C GLN A 246 11.16 -3.77 -10.31
N ALA A 247 10.54 -3.58 -9.18
CA ALA A 247 9.87 -4.79 -8.64
C ALA A 247 8.72 -5.21 -9.55
N VAL A 248 7.93 -4.25 -10.05
CA VAL A 248 6.80 -4.62 -10.93
C VAL A 248 7.33 -5.23 -12.23
N GLU A 249 8.35 -4.59 -12.76
CA GLU A 249 8.93 -5.13 -14.02
C GLU A 249 9.46 -6.55 -13.83
N TYR A 250 10.14 -6.73 -12.75
CA TYR A 250 10.68 -8.09 -12.50
C TYR A 250 9.55 -9.12 -12.38
N ILE A 251 8.49 -8.76 -11.66
CA ILE A 251 7.38 -9.73 -11.45
C ILE A 251 6.73 -10.04 -12.80
N LEU A 252 6.55 -8.96 -13.63
CA LEU A 252 5.85 -9.19 -14.91
C LEU A 252 6.76 -9.96 -15.88
N LYS A 253 8.08 -9.66 -15.87
CA LYS A 253 9.01 -10.42 -16.73
C LYS A 253 9.07 -11.89 -16.31
N SER A 254 9.15 -12.14 -15.03
CA SER A 254 9.26 -13.53 -14.55
C SER A 254 8.01 -14.35 -14.86
N ARG A 255 6.96 -13.62 -15.25
CA ARG A 255 5.72 -14.37 -15.57
C ARG A 255 5.47 -14.38 -17.08
N GLY A 256 6.52 -13.86 -17.81
CA GLY A 256 6.47 -13.96 -19.28
C GLY A 256 5.55 -12.87 -19.88
N ALA A 257 5.14 -11.91 -18.99
CA ALA A 257 4.11 -10.95 -19.45
C ALA A 257 4.76 -9.82 -20.26
N LEU A 258 6.19 -9.70 -20.24
CA LEU A 258 6.80 -8.51 -20.89
C LEU A 258 7.57 -8.94 -22.13
N ASN A 259 7.41 -10.21 -22.78
CA ASN A 259 8.18 -10.73 -23.94
C ASN A 259 8.12 -9.75 -25.12
N GLY A 260 8.77 -8.54 -25.01
CA GLY A 260 8.91 -7.60 -26.15
C GLY A 260 7.89 -6.45 -26.07
N ARG A 261 7.23 -6.34 -24.91
CA ARG A 261 6.18 -5.30 -24.79
C ARG A 261 6.72 -4.13 -23.97
N LYS A 262 6.16 -2.90 -24.38
CA LYS A 262 6.66 -1.68 -23.68
C LYS A 262 5.81 -1.39 -22.43
N LEU A 263 6.45 -1.32 -21.32
CA LEU A 263 5.81 -0.92 -20.04
C LEU A 263 6.58 0.25 -19.43
N TYR A 264 5.81 1.27 -19.32
CA TYR A 264 6.39 2.39 -18.53
C TYR A 264 5.46 2.76 -17.38
N ILE A 265 6.06 2.54 -16.15
CA ILE A 265 5.29 2.90 -14.93
C ILE A 265 5.95 4.13 -14.29
N ASP A 266 5.19 5.15 -14.07
CA ASP A 266 5.77 6.36 -13.45
C ASP A 266 5.54 6.31 -11.93
N ASN A 267 4.27 6.27 -11.45
CA ASN A 267 4.15 6.49 -9.98
C ASN A 267 3.21 5.46 -9.36
N GLY A 268 2.63 4.54 -10.29
CA GLY A 268 1.92 3.38 -9.72
C GLY A 268 0.41 3.64 -9.64
N CYS A 269 -0.02 4.95 -9.77
CA CYS A 269 -1.46 5.17 -9.52
C CYS A 269 -2.19 5.55 -10.80
N GLY A 270 -1.35 5.76 -11.89
CA GLY A 270 -2.01 5.89 -13.21
C GLY A 270 -2.34 7.35 -13.53
N LEU A 271 -1.72 8.36 -12.68
CA LEU A 271 -1.99 9.78 -12.96
C LEU A 271 -0.99 10.33 -13.99
N SER A 272 0.05 9.61 -14.15
CA SER A 272 1.09 10.12 -15.07
C SER A 272 0.65 9.95 -16.53
N ARG A 273 0.95 11.10 -17.34
CA ARG A 273 0.60 11.02 -18.79
C ARG A 273 1.68 10.31 -19.58
N THR A 274 2.68 9.97 -18.89
CA THR A 274 3.79 9.31 -19.62
C THR A 274 3.74 7.79 -19.44
N SER A 275 2.75 7.39 -18.51
CA SER A 275 2.66 5.91 -18.33
C SER A 275 2.16 5.25 -19.62
N LYS A 276 2.83 4.07 -19.93
CA LYS A 276 2.45 3.40 -21.19
C LYS A 276 2.34 1.88 -20.95
N LEU A 277 1.22 1.36 -21.35
CA LEU A 277 1.07 -0.11 -21.36
C LEU A 277 0.11 -0.52 -22.48
N THR A 278 0.31 -1.77 -23.00
CA THR A 278 -0.63 -2.22 -24.06
C THR A 278 -1.83 -2.94 -23.42
N ALA A 279 -2.95 -2.92 -24.13
CA ALA A 279 -4.16 -3.64 -23.67
C ALA A 279 -3.88 -5.15 -23.51
N ARG A 280 -3.09 -5.65 -24.34
CA ARG A 280 -2.77 -7.09 -24.27
C ARG A 280 -2.00 -7.42 -22.98
N LEU A 281 -1.03 -6.58 -22.68
CA LEU A 281 -0.30 -6.81 -21.41
C LEU A 281 -1.25 -6.77 -20.22
N LEU A 282 -2.11 -5.81 -20.12
CA LEU A 282 -3.06 -5.70 -19.00
C LEU A 282 -4.00 -6.92 -18.96
N ALA A 283 -4.49 -7.37 -20.15
CA ALA A 283 -5.35 -8.57 -20.17
C ALA A 283 -4.60 -9.80 -19.64
N GLN A 284 -3.34 -9.89 -19.96
CA GLN A 284 -2.56 -11.06 -19.47
C GLN A 284 -2.38 -10.98 -17.95
N ILE A 285 -2.17 -9.73 -17.49
CA ILE A 285 -2.03 -9.59 -16.03
C ILE A 285 -3.34 -10.03 -15.35
N TYR A 286 -4.47 -9.63 -15.91
CA TYR A 286 -5.76 -10.03 -15.30
C TYR A 286 -5.96 -11.55 -15.39
N ASP A 287 -5.60 -12.13 -16.56
CA ASP A 287 -5.77 -13.59 -16.68
C ASP A 287 -4.88 -14.35 -15.68
N HIS A 288 -3.66 -13.80 -15.53
CA HIS A 288 -2.77 -14.48 -14.57
C HIS A 288 -3.32 -14.35 -13.14
N ALA A 289 -3.78 -13.15 -12.78
CA ALA A 289 -4.32 -12.96 -11.42
C ALA A 289 -5.51 -13.90 -11.17
N TYR A 290 -6.38 -13.95 -12.19
CA TYR A 290 -7.55 -14.82 -11.99
C TYR A 290 -7.13 -16.30 -11.92
N SER A 291 -6.25 -16.73 -12.81
CA SER A 291 -5.83 -18.14 -12.78
C SER A 291 -5.20 -18.50 -11.43
N LYS A 292 -4.56 -17.53 -10.82
CA LYS A 292 -3.89 -17.85 -9.55
C LYS A 292 -4.84 -17.67 -8.36
N TYR A 293 -5.63 -16.59 -8.37
CA TYR A 293 -6.35 -16.26 -7.11
C TYR A 293 -7.86 -16.43 -7.29
N GLY A 294 -8.33 -16.58 -8.48
CA GLY A 294 -9.76 -16.89 -8.75
C GLY A 294 -10.65 -15.75 -8.25
N GLN A 295 -11.65 -16.18 -7.47
CA GLN A 295 -12.70 -15.25 -7.02
C GLN A 295 -12.14 -14.26 -5.99
N ARG A 296 -11.17 -14.77 -5.29
CA ARG A 296 -10.57 -13.85 -4.31
C ARG A 296 -10.05 -12.57 -4.98
N TRP A 297 -9.32 -12.61 -6.09
CA TRP A 297 -8.84 -11.43 -6.84
C TRP A 297 -10.04 -10.63 -7.41
N MET A 298 -11.01 -11.35 -7.91
CA MET A 298 -12.17 -10.67 -8.54
C MET A 298 -12.94 -9.84 -7.51
N ASN A 299 -12.91 -10.30 -6.26
CA ASN A 299 -13.71 -9.59 -5.24
C ASN A 299 -13.03 -8.29 -4.81
N THR A 300 -11.83 -8.16 -5.32
CA THR A 300 -11.20 -6.86 -4.98
C THR A 300 -11.64 -5.77 -5.98
N LEU A 301 -12.26 -6.12 -7.08
CA LEU A 301 -12.68 -5.15 -8.12
C LEU A 301 -14.12 -4.69 -7.87
N SER A 302 -14.48 -3.51 -8.52
CA SER A 302 -15.87 -3.03 -8.39
C SER A 302 -16.86 -3.94 -9.15
N ILE A 303 -18.09 -4.01 -8.55
CA ILE A 303 -19.15 -4.84 -9.17
C ILE A 303 -20.17 -3.89 -9.82
N ALA A 304 -20.41 -4.15 -11.07
CA ALA A 304 -21.35 -3.28 -11.82
C ALA A 304 -22.70 -3.17 -11.13
N GLY A 305 -23.14 -1.91 -10.91
CA GLY A 305 -24.49 -1.64 -10.35
C GLY A 305 -24.56 -1.96 -8.86
N VAL A 306 -23.35 -2.25 -8.24
CA VAL A 306 -23.50 -2.70 -6.83
C VAL A 306 -22.55 -1.85 -5.97
N ASP A 307 -21.16 -1.72 -6.44
CA ASP A 307 -20.28 -0.99 -5.50
C ASP A 307 -19.15 -0.34 -6.31
N GLY A 308 -18.25 0.41 -5.55
CA GLY A 308 -17.05 1.05 -6.15
C GLY A 308 -17.44 2.15 -7.15
N THR A 309 -16.61 2.40 -8.05
CA THR A 309 -16.75 3.58 -8.95
C THR A 309 -17.82 3.30 -10.01
N ILE A 310 -18.37 2.03 -10.11
CA ILE A 310 -19.41 1.80 -11.14
C ILE A 310 -20.70 1.37 -10.44
N ARG A 311 -20.95 1.85 -9.16
CA ARG A 311 -22.12 1.41 -8.37
C ARG A 311 -23.41 1.90 -9.03
N LYS A 312 -23.34 3.13 -9.62
CA LYS A 312 -24.59 3.65 -10.24
C LYS A 312 -24.61 3.32 -11.74
N ARG A 313 -23.43 2.82 -12.26
CA ARG A 313 -23.35 2.47 -13.69
C ARG A 313 -23.90 1.07 -13.95
N PHE A 314 -24.85 0.81 -14.92
CA PHE A 314 -25.42 -0.47 -15.39
C PHE A 314 -26.55 -0.92 -14.46
N ARG A 315 -27.09 0.11 -13.67
CA ARG A 315 -28.31 -0.27 -12.92
C ARG A 315 -29.48 -0.49 -13.88
N GLY A 316 -30.11 -1.67 -13.68
CA GLY A 316 -31.32 -1.90 -14.51
C GLY A 316 -30.97 -2.48 -15.88
N THR A 317 -29.62 -2.77 -16.06
CA THR A 317 -29.27 -3.39 -17.34
C THR A 317 -28.88 -4.86 -17.11
N VAL A 318 -28.64 -5.56 -18.13
CA VAL A 318 -28.30 -7.01 -18.04
C VAL A 318 -26.88 -7.19 -17.47
N VAL A 319 -26.16 -6.12 -17.29
CA VAL A 319 -24.75 -6.19 -16.85
C VAL A 319 -24.69 -6.18 -15.32
N ARG A 320 -25.73 -5.74 -14.67
CA ARG A 320 -25.69 -5.65 -13.20
C ARG A 320 -25.33 -7.00 -12.56
N LYS A 321 -24.27 -6.94 -11.58
CA LYS A 321 -23.78 -8.10 -10.79
C LYS A 321 -23.11 -9.14 -11.68
N ARG A 322 -22.87 -8.74 -12.90
CA ARG A 322 -22.25 -9.75 -13.79
C ARG A 322 -20.90 -9.24 -14.34
N ALA A 323 -20.42 -8.06 -13.78
CA ALA A 323 -19.14 -7.54 -14.27
C ALA A 323 -18.36 -6.97 -13.08
N TRP A 324 -17.03 -7.47 -13.02
CA TRP A 324 -16.08 -6.92 -12.04
C TRP A 324 -15.06 -6.02 -12.77
N MET A 325 -14.97 -4.61 -12.14
CA MET A 325 -14.16 -3.72 -13.00
C MET A 325 -13.37 -2.76 -12.12
N LYS A 326 -12.10 -2.62 -12.41
CA LYS A 326 -11.43 -1.38 -11.95
C LYS A 326 -11.62 -0.26 -12.99
N THR A 327 -12.35 0.70 -12.50
CA THR A 327 -12.59 1.77 -13.50
C THR A 327 -11.29 2.50 -13.83
N GLY A 328 -10.96 2.44 -15.07
CA GLY A 328 -10.53 2.70 -16.45
C GLY A 328 -11.14 1.67 -17.42
N THR A 329 -12.53 1.56 -17.70
CA THR A 329 -13.80 0.84 -17.91
C THR A 329 -13.57 -0.56 -18.49
N LEU A 330 -14.40 -1.61 -18.35
CA LEU A 330 -15.69 -2.38 -18.27
C LEU A 330 -15.37 -3.81 -17.89
N ARG A 331 -16.60 -4.93 -17.84
CA ARG A 331 -17.17 -6.19 -17.34
C ARG A 331 -17.51 -7.11 -18.50
N LYS A 332 -18.26 -8.67 -18.46
CA LYS A 332 -18.44 -10.08 -18.09
C LYS A 332 -19.31 -10.78 -19.14
N GLY A 333 -19.10 -12.40 -19.19
CA GLY A 333 -19.57 -13.81 -19.16
C GLY A 333 -18.51 -14.72 -19.79
N ARG A 334 -18.34 -16.01 -19.56
CA ARG A 334 -17.07 -16.78 -19.64
C ARG A 334 -15.86 -15.87 -19.35
N PHE A 335 -15.34 -16.14 -18.06
CA PHE A 335 -14.45 -15.02 -17.65
C PHE A 335 -13.56 -14.58 -18.81
N TYR A 336 -13.93 -13.56 -19.54
CA TYR A 336 -13.11 -12.90 -20.57
C TYR A 336 -12.50 -11.62 -19.98
N THR A 337 -11.11 -11.52 -20.08
CA THR A 337 -10.48 -10.24 -19.70
C THR A 337 -10.66 -9.21 -20.82
N VAL A 338 -11.46 -8.12 -20.54
CA VAL A 338 -11.65 -7.05 -21.55
C VAL A 338 -10.95 -5.78 -21.04
N VAL A 339 -10.00 -5.38 -21.87
CA VAL A 339 -9.32 -4.10 -21.54
C VAL A 339 -9.66 -3.08 -22.65
N ILE A 340 -10.33 -1.98 -22.24
CA ILE A 340 -10.66 -0.93 -23.23
C ILE A 340 -9.86 0.32 -22.86
N LEU A 341 -8.98 0.70 -23.82
CA LEU A 341 -8.27 1.99 -23.64
C LEU A 341 -8.79 3.00 -24.68
N VAL A 342 -9.43 4.00 -24.20
CA VAL A 342 -9.98 4.99 -25.14
C VAL A 342 -9.18 6.30 -24.99
N ASN A 343 -8.51 6.60 -26.05
CA ASN A 343 -7.77 7.88 -26.06
C ASN A 343 -8.50 8.90 -26.95
N THR A 344 -9.32 9.81 -26.38
CA THR A 344 -10.10 10.67 -27.29
C THR A 344 -10.03 12.12 -26.77
N LYS A 345 -10.14 13.09 -27.81
CA LYS A 345 -10.15 14.53 -27.46
C LYS A 345 -11.59 15.03 -27.24
N GLN A 346 -12.63 14.10 -27.51
CA GLN A 346 -14.06 14.46 -27.61
C GLN A 346 -14.81 14.08 -26.32
N GLY A 347 -14.28 14.46 -25.03
CA GLY A 347 -14.93 14.53 -23.71
C GLY A 347 -15.34 13.15 -23.19
N ASN A 348 -15.35 12.81 -21.97
CA ASN A 348 -15.47 11.60 -21.13
C ASN A 348 -16.82 10.92 -21.33
N TRP A 349 -17.85 11.66 -21.88
CA TRP A 349 -19.20 11.03 -21.91
C TRP A 349 -19.33 10.11 -23.13
N ARG A 350 -18.81 10.47 -24.27
CA ARG A 350 -18.91 9.61 -25.48
C ARG A 350 -18.04 8.36 -25.33
N ALA A 351 -16.85 8.57 -24.70
CA ALA A 351 -15.99 7.41 -24.38
C ALA A 351 -16.69 6.44 -23.41
N SER A 352 -17.42 7.01 -22.50
CA SER A 352 -18.15 6.16 -21.54
C SER A 352 -19.31 5.43 -22.23
N GLN A 353 -19.96 6.13 -23.09
CA GLN A 353 -21.09 5.48 -23.81
C GLN A 353 -20.59 4.34 -24.71
N LEU A 354 -19.52 4.63 -25.46
CA LEU A 354 -18.91 3.56 -26.26
C LEU A 354 -18.51 2.36 -25.40
N GLN A 355 -17.89 2.64 -24.27
CA GLN A 355 -17.53 1.52 -23.35
C GLN A 355 -18.78 0.74 -22.92
N ASN A 356 -19.86 1.53 -22.65
CA ASN A 356 -21.10 0.84 -22.20
C ASN A 356 -21.68 -0.03 -23.32
N ASN A 357 -21.60 0.61 -24.47
CA ASN A 357 -22.20 -0.15 -25.58
C ASN A 357 -21.41 -1.44 -25.86
N ILE A 358 -20.08 -1.37 -25.81
CA ILE A 358 -19.24 -2.57 -26.04
C ILE A 358 -19.50 -3.61 -24.95
N ILE A 359 -19.63 -3.12 -23.71
CA ILE A 359 -19.83 -4.09 -22.60
C ILE A 359 -21.22 -4.71 -22.73
N LYS A 360 -22.24 -3.88 -23.09
CA LYS A 360 -23.61 -4.43 -23.26
C LYS A 360 -23.64 -5.45 -24.40
N TRP A 361 -22.93 -5.00 -25.50
CA TRP A 361 -22.83 -5.96 -26.62
C TRP A 361 -22.18 -7.27 -26.18
N LEU A 362 -21.06 -7.18 -25.45
CA LEU A 362 -20.30 -8.39 -25.03
C LEU A 362 -21.18 -9.30 -24.15
N VAL A 363 -21.92 -8.67 -23.25
CA VAL A 363 -22.73 -9.50 -22.32
C VAL A 363 -23.84 -10.20 -23.11
N ASN A 364 -24.19 -9.67 -24.22
CA ASN A 364 -25.34 -10.26 -24.96
C ASN A 364 -24.85 -11.15 -26.10
N TYR A 365 -23.53 -11.16 -26.32
CA TYR A 365 -22.98 -11.90 -27.48
C TYR A 365 -23.17 -13.41 -27.29
N LYS A 366 -23.78 -14.19 -28.24
CA LYS A 366 -24.14 -15.63 -28.17
C LYS A 366 -23.27 -16.44 -29.13
N GLY A 367 -22.24 -15.75 -29.82
CA GLY A 367 -21.39 -16.47 -30.80
C GLY A 367 -20.23 -17.19 -30.12
N ARG A 368 -19.52 -18.23 -30.79
CA ARG A 368 -18.37 -19.01 -30.26
C ARG A 368 -17.07 -18.26 -30.50
N GLY A 369 -16.60 -17.40 -29.54
CA GLY A 369 -15.29 -16.70 -29.57
C GLY A 369 -14.14 -17.61 -30.00
N VAL A 370 -13.30 -17.23 -30.90
CA VAL A 370 -12.04 -17.97 -31.22
C VAL A 370 -11.14 -17.99 -29.99
N ALA A 371 -11.14 -19.02 -29.16
CA ALA A 371 -10.19 -19.19 -28.03
C ALA A 371 -8.74 -19.07 -28.52
N VAL A 372 -8.13 -17.90 -28.38
CA VAL A 372 -6.67 -17.89 -28.64
C VAL A 372 -5.96 -18.52 -27.44
N LYS A 373 -5.61 -19.72 -27.47
CA LYS A 373 -4.80 -20.40 -26.43
C LYS A 373 -3.60 -19.52 -26.02
N PRO A 374 -3.55 -19.09 -24.76
CA PRO A 374 -2.36 -18.36 -24.30
C PRO A 374 -1.06 -19.04 -24.77
N SER A 375 -0.37 -18.61 -25.77
CA SER A 375 0.97 -19.07 -26.21
C SER A 375 1.90 -19.30 -25.03
N TYR A 376 1.31 -19.55 -23.86
CA TYR A 376 2.35 -20.02 -22.89
C TYR A 376 2.46 -21.54 -22.92
N ARG A 377 3.52 -22.05 -23.54
CA ARG A 377 3.92 -23.47 -23.42
C ARG A 377 4.98 -23.62 -22.31
N PRO A 378 4.57 -24.05 -21.13
CA PRO A 378 5.68 -24.44 -20.23
C PRO A 378 6.56 -25.53 -20.86
N ASP A 379 7.65 -25.27 -21.41
CA ASP A 379 8.67 -26.25 -21.86
C ASP A 379 8.67 -27.50 -20.96
N HIS A 380 7.91 -28.61 -21.25
CA HIS A 380 7.79 -29.94 -20.63
C HIS A 380 8.77 -30.92 -21.30
N SER A 381 9.97 -30.59 -21.72
CA SER A 381 10.83 -31.71 -22.19
C SER A 381 11.94 -31.96 -21.18
N ALA A 382 11.57 -32.56 -19.99
CA ALA A 382 12.59 -33.52 -19.51
C ALA A 382 12.07 -34.22 -18.25
N ARG A 383 10.98 -34.89 -18.37
CA ARG A 383 10.59 -35.98 -17.46
C ARG A 383 11.40 -37.25 -17.73
N ASN A 384 12.53 -37.42 -17.03
CA ASN A 384 12.95 -38.76 -16.53
C ASN A 384 14.40 -38.68 -16.04
N SER A 385 14.61 -38.52 -14.65
CA SER A 385 15.59 -39.41 -13.97
C SER A 385 15.68 -39.02 -12.50
N VAL A 386 14.84 -39.64 -11.68
CA VAL A 386 14.89 -40.04 -10.26
C VAL A 386 16.30 -40.56 -9.91
N VAL A 387 17.08 -39.60 -9.25
CA VAL A 387 18.16 -40.15 -8.36
C VAL A 387 17.80 -39.83 -6.91
N GLU A 388 17.25 -40.85 -6.12
CA GLU A 388 17.32 -41.26 -4.70
C GLU A 388 18.67 -40.96 -4.07
N ARG A 389 18.74 -40.14 -2.94
CA ARG A 389 18.84 -40.28 -1.47
C ARG A 389 19.91 -39.31 -0.95
N LYS A 390 19.61 -38.59 0.32
CA LYS A 390 19.95 -38.90 1.73
C LYS A 390 19.32 -37.85 2.64
N SER A 391 18.15 -38.19 3.12
CA SER A 391 17.35 -37.73 4.27
C SER A 391 18.11 -37.91 5.59
N VAL A 392 18.62 -36.78 6.03
CA VAL A 392 18.93 -36.68 7.48
C VAL A 392 17.76 -36.00 8.19
N LYS A 393 16.98 -36.86 8.98
CA LYS A 393 15.90 -36.39 9.88
C LYS A 393 16.39 -35.22 10.75
N PRO A 394 15.59 -34.05 10.92
CA PRO A 394 15.83 -33.49 12.27
C PRO A 394 14.51 -33.27 13.02
N GLY A 395 14.30 -33.88 14.21
CA GLY A 395 13.79 -33.65 15.59
C GLY A 395 13.19 -32.26 15.78
N PRO A 396 12.21 -32.00 16.85
CA PRO A 396 11.18 -30.98 17.04
C PRO A 396 11.80 -29.60 17.34
N SER A 397 11.29 -28.33 16.64
CA SER A 397 10.75 -27.05 17.17
C SER A 397 11.85 -25.99 17.17
N ALA A 398 11.86 -24.93 16.13
CA ALA A 398 12.03 -23.46 16.26
C ALA A 398 12.09 -22.85 14.85
N ALA A 399 11.05 -22.05 14.40
CA ALA A 399 11.10 -21.19 13.20
C ALA A 399 12.55 -21.04 12.68
N SER A 400 12.89 -21.82 11.65
CA SER A 400 14.23 -21.74 11.01
C SER A 400 14.19 -20.75 9.83
N TYR A 401 15.07 -19.55 9.93
CA TYR A 401 15.26 -18.59 8.83
C TYR A 401 16.16 -19.17 7.73
N TYR A 402 15.78 -18.89 6.50
CA TYR A 402 16.60 -19.33 5.34
C TYR A 402 16.88 -18.11 4.45
N ILE A 403 17.96 -18.21 3.73
CA ILE A 403 18.24 -17.24 2.65
C ILE A 403 17.96 -17.91 1.29
N GLN A 404 16.94 -17.33 0.60
CA GLN A 404 16.78 -17.87 -0.78
C GLN A 404 17.80 -17.25 -1.73
N ALA A 405 18.73 -18.10 -2.21
CA ALA A 405 19.88 -17.64 -3.00
C ALA A 405 19.56 -17.65 -4.50
N GLY A 406 18.45 -18.36 -4.80
CA GLY A 406 18.08 -18.36 -6.23
C GLY A 406 16.82 -19.19 -6.47
N SER A 407 16.10 -18.83 -7.50
CA SER A 407 14.93 -19.60 -7.99
C SER A 407 15.08 -19.87 -9.49
N PHE A 408 15.03 -21.16 -9.78
CA PHE A 408 15.39 -21.53 -11.17
C PHE A 408 14.26 -22.36 -11.78
N THR A 409 14.13 -22.14 -13.12
CA THR A 409 13.09 -22.92 -13.85
C THR A 409 13.60 -24.33 -14.16
N HIS A 410 15.03 -24.46 -14.12
CA HIS A 410 15.64 -25.81 -14.17
C HIS A 410 16.51 -26.04 -12.93
N ALA A 411 16.76 -27.39 -12.70
CA ALA A 411 17.63 -27.68 -11.53
C ALA A 411 18.93 -26.88 -11.61
N PRO A 412 19.28 -26.20 -10.43
CA PRO A 412 20.54 -25.45 -10.45
C PRO A 412 21.73 -26.33 -10.85
N THR A 413 22.68 -25.70 -11.64
CA THR A 413 23.83 -26.51 -12.13
C THR A 413 24.68 -27.00 -10.96
N GLU A 414 25.45 -28.12 -11.20
CA GLU A 414 26.37 -28.65 -10.16
C GLU A 414 27.46 -27.62 -9.82
N ALA A 415 27.80 -26.86 -10.81
CA ALA A 415 28.81 -25.80 -10.56
C ALA A 415 28.27 -24.74 -9.59
N TYR A 416 27.05 -24.39 -9.78
CA TYR A 416 26.39 -23.41 -8.89
C TYR A 416 26.22 -23.95 -7.47
N LEU A 417 25.87 -25.22 -7.33
CA LEU A 417 25.67 -25.80 -5.98
C LEU A 417 27.02 -26.09 -5.32
N SER A 418 28.07 -26.37 -6.14
CA SER A 418 29.40 -26.67 -5.57
C SER A 418 30.07 -25.38 -5.08
N GLN A 419 29.72 -24.28 -5.75
CA GLN A 419 30.24 -22.97 -5.29
C GLN A 419 29.71 -22.62 -3.89
N MET A 420 28.54 -22.97 -3.57
CA MET A 420 27.98 -22.68 -2.24
C MET A 420 28.66 -23.52 -1.16
N GLY A 421 28.87 -24.82 -1.60
CA GLY A 421 29.62 -25.68 -0.65
C GLY A 421 31.04 -25.16 -0.41
N SER A 422 31.68 -24.60 -1.43
CA SER A 422 33.07 -24.11 -1.26
C SER A 422 33.10 -22.84 -0.42
N LEU A 423 31.97 -22.15 -0.36
CA LEU A 423 31.90 -20.91 0.44
C LEU A 423 31.41 -21.22 1.86
N GLY A 424 31.21 -22.50 2.11
CA GLY A 424 30.95 -22.96 3.50
C GLY A 424 29.46 -22.86 3.83
N PHE A 425 28.59 -22.65 2.83
CA PHE A 425 27.15 -22.54 3.16
C PHE A 425 26.49 -23.92 3.12
N SER A 426 25.62 -24.17 4.16
CA SER A 426 24.68 -25.31 4.03
C SER A 426 23.45 -24.89 3.22
N TYR A 427 23.13 -25.79 2.28
CA TYR A 427 21.96 -25.35 1.47
C TYR A 427 21.06 -26.54 1.18
N ARG A 428 19.82 -26.16 0.77
CA ARG A 428 18.89 -27.19 0.28
C ARG A 428 18.14 -26.64 -0.94
N VAL A 429 17.74 -27.61 -1.77
CA VAL A 429 16.98 -27.19 -2.98
C VAL A 429 15.56 -27.75 -2.87
N GLU A 430 14.66 -26.78 -2.97
CA GLU A 430 13.25 -27.23 -2.96
C GLU A 430 12.63 -27.10 -4.36
N ASN A 431 11.73 -28.17 -4.62
CA ASN A 431 11.08 -28.12 -5.95
C ASN A 431 9.55 -28.15 -5.78
N ASP A 432 8.87 -26.97 -5.94
CA ASP A 432 7.37 -26.91 -5.90
C ASP A 432 6.85 -26.20 -7.15
N GLY A 433 7.37 -26.55 -8.30
CA GLY A 433 6.96 -25.85 -9.54
C GLY A 433 8.10 -24.99 -10.09
N SER A 434 9.19 -24.59 -9.28
CA SER A 434 10.50 -23.98 -9.59
C SER A 434 11.53 -24.40 -8.54
N TYR A 435 12.85 -24.46 -9.00
CA TYR A 435 13.92 -24.88 -8.04
C TYR A 435 14.39 -23.69 -7.20
N LYS A 436 14.05 -23.85 -5.89
CA LYS A 436 14.56 -22.80 -4.96
C LYS A 436 15.77 -23.32 -4.18
N VAL A 437 16.78 -22.44 -4.19
CA VAL A 437 17.98 -22.82 -3.44
C VAL A 437 17.99 -22.01 -2.13
N LEU A 438 17.91 -22.77 -1.09
CA LEU A 438 17.83 -22.11 0.23
C LEU A 438 19.10 -22.40 1.03
N ILE A 439 19.69 -21.21 1.50
CA ILE A 439 20.90 -21.35 2.35
C ILE A 439 20.51 -21.25 3.82
N GLY A 440 20.86 -22.26 4.64
CA GLY A 440 20.48 -22.44 6.05
C GLY A 440 20.32 -23.92 6.40
N PRO A 441 19.57 -24.07 7.61
CA PRO A 441 18.73 -23.17 8.43
C PRO A 441 19.57 -22.34 9.40
N TYR A 442 19.01 -21.08 9.64
CA TYR A 442 19.58 -20.25 10.72
C TYR A 442 18.58 -20.13 11.87
N SER A 443 19.13 -20.25 13.09
CA SER A 443 18.26 -20.35 14.28
C SER A 443 17.69 -18.99 14.66
N THR A 444 18.30 -17.80 14.21
CA THR A 444 17.75 -16.45 14.46
C THR A 444 17.81 -15.62 13.17
N GLU A 445 16.90 -14.65 13.04
CA GLU A 445 16.88 -13.73 11.87
C GLU A 445 18.20 -12.96 11.76
N ARG A 446 18.76 -12.61 12.92
CA ARG A 446 20.04 -11.85 12.90
C ARG A 446 21.16 -12.69 12.25
N SER A 447 21.32 -13.93 12.64
CA SER A 447 22.36 -14.79 12.02
C SER A 447 22.07 -15.02 10.53
N ALA A 448 20.82 -15.03 10.15
CA ALA A 448 20.48 -15.19 8.71
C ALA A 448 20.82 -13.91 7.93
N ARG A 449 20.68 -12.74 8.57
CA ARG A 449 20.97 -11.47 7.86
C ARG A 449 22.48 -11.27 7.73
N ASP A 450 23.21 -11.73 8.75
CA ASP A 450 24.68 -11.66 8.62
C ASP A 450 25.19 -12.53 7.47
N ALA A 451 24.61 -13.70 7.38
CA ALA A 451 25.01 -14.61 6.29
C ALA A 451 24.52 -14.10 4.93
N LEU A 452 23.39 -13.42 4.94
CA LEU A 452 22.82 -12.89 3.69
C LEU A 452 23.78 -11.88 3.05
N LYS A 453 24.54 -11.11 3.87
CA LYS A 453 25.50 -10.14 3.29
C LYS A 453 26.60 -10.86 2.50
N ARG A 454 26.98 -12.01 3.04
CA ARG A 454 28.04 -12.78 2.36
C ARG A 454 27.49 -13.51 1.12
N VAL A 455 26.28 -13.87 1.25
CA VAL A 455 25.67 -14.56 0.10
C VAL A 455 25.45 -13.56 -1.04
N ARG A 456 25.14 -12.34 -0.73
CA ARG A 456 24.87 -11.36 -1.80
C ARG A 456 26.18 -10.92 -2.47
N SER A 457 27.21 -10.96 -1.62
CA SER A 457 28.48 -10.49 -2.20
C SER A 457 29.21 -11.62 -2.93
N SER A 458 28.90 -12.82 -2.65
CA SER A 458 29.77 -13.89 -3.18
C SER A 458 28.96 -14.83 -4.08
N LEU A 459 27.63 -14.70 -4.00
CA LEU A 459 26.90 -15.75 -4.74
C LEU A 459 25.83 -15.09 -5.60
N ASN A 460 25.00 -14.36 -4.94
CA ASN A 460 23.89 -13.76 -5.69
C ASN A 460 23.44 -12.47 -4.99
N ARG A 461 23.67 -11.36 -5.76
CA ARG A 461 23.40 -10.04 -5.15
C ARG A 461 21.91 -9.87 -4.86
N GLU A 462 21.12 -10.80 -5.38
CA GLU A 462 19.65 -10.68 -5.25
C GLU A 462 19.08 -11.66 -4.23
N ALA A 463 19.92 -12.30 -3.43
CA ALA A 463 19.44 -13.27 -2.42
C ALA A 463 18.68 -12.53 -1.31
N PHE A 464 17.52 -13.19 -0.73
CA PHE A 464 16.75 -12.51 0.34
C PHE A 464 16.37 -13.54 1.41
N LEU A 465 15.99 -12.96 2.56
CA LEU A 465 15.70 -13.82 3.73
C LEU A 465 14.27 -14.38 3.61
N THR A 466 14.10 -15.66 3.92
CA THR A 466 12.76 -16.27 3.91
C THR A 466 12.62 -17.20 5.13
N GLN A 467 11.33 -17.42 5.63
CA GLN A 467 11.04 -18.33 6.78
C GLN A 467 10.23 -19.54 6.31
N ASN A 468 10.60 -20.81 6.81
CA ASN A 468 9.89 -22.05 6.44
C ASN A 468 8.36 -21.88 6.52
N SER A 469 7.59 -21.67 5.49
CA SER A 469 6.12 -21.69 5.30
C SER A 469 5.63 -23.12 5.04
N SER A 470 6.20 -24.22 5.67
CA SER A 470 5.54 -25.51 5.39
C SER A 470 4.58 -25.86 6.54
N ARG A 471 3.90 -24.90 7.27
CA ARG A 471 2.81 -25.35 8.18
C ARG A 471 1.52 -24.60 7.85
N GLU A 472 1.36 -23.92 6.68
CA GLU A 472 0.01 -23.32 6.52
C GLU A 472 -0.78 -24.10 5.46
N LYS A 473 -0.31 -25.37 5.15
CA LYS A 473 -1.13 -26.10 4.15
C LYS A 473 -1.68 -27.39 4.75
N ARG A 474 -1.67 -27.55 6.17
CA ARG A 474 -2.33 -28.80 6.64
C ARG A 474 -3.36 -28.46 7.71
N GLU A 475 -3.77 -27.13 7.83
CA GLU A 475 -4.92 -26.95 8.76
C GLU A 475 -6.04 -26.19 8.05
N THR A 476 -6.10 -26.27 6.70
CA THR A 476 -7.30 -25.68 6.07
C THR A 476 -8.07 -26.77 5.30
N LEU A 477 -7.90 -28.10 5.75
CA LEU A 477 -8.89 -29.07 5.23
C LEU A 477 -9.66 -29.69 6.40
N LEU A 478 -10.07 -28.94 7.35
CA LEU A 478 -11.28 -29.35 8.09
C LEU A 478 -11.98 -28.12 8.65
N TYR A 479 -12.69 -27.40 7.85
CA TYR A 479 -14.01 -26.81 8.03
C TYR A 479 -14.41 -26.05 6.75
#